data_AF-A0A423PDS3-F1
#
_entry.id   AF-A0A423PDS3-F1
#
_cell.length_a   1.000
_cell.length_b   1.000
_cell.length_c   1.000
_cell.angle_alpha   90.00
_cell.angle_beta   90.00
_cell.angle_gamma   90.00
#
_symmetry.space_group_name_H-M   'P 1'
#
loop_
_entity.id
_entity.type
_entity.pdbx_description
1 polymer ?
#
loop_
_entity_poly.entity_id
_entity_poly.type
_entity_poly.pdbx_seq_one_letter_code
_entity_poly.pdbx_strand_id
1 'polypeptide(L)'
;MKMLERLAARAPVPLFVAMGRDRAPAVERLLQSADIDVTATPRHASILLVAGRVRDSDQAYLDRIHDQLPHPRATFWWGDEQGDDVDEAQRAASFDDPVISLRALYRNLISGAHASETHRLPDEPPAPWRGKGDHGQGGEGMMGGVPYGRMMPMPPTPDIRDGLALDVYTTQIGPFMPYWPAGLVLEVTFQGDVIQSAEVVQPPYPPRDVDRVPFDRLLHETTALAQIERARAAHHLVCIARLLSLVGLPTLSRRAQILAARVRANETIAIAPLRKAAARSGLTAALAPGLGRIDDRLARELGGPAQRAAGHAIDDRSDNPMYKRLDFTPVTQTQSDCRARLAQWFDEAEQALALVSAAPDAMIGQGALVEAPWALRAPPVDYRLTELLPGLEWSEALLVLNSFDSAALCRMAPLEAP
;
A
#
# COMPACT_ATOMS: atom_id res chain seq x y z
N MET A 1 28.10 12.85 25.24
CA MET A 1 27.81 11.81 24.23
C MET A 1 29.02 10.91 24.01
N LYS A 2 28.86 9.62 24.29
CA LYS A 2 29.85 8.57 23.99
C LYS A 2 30.08 8.49 22.46
N MET A 3 31.23 7.98 22.02
CA MET A 3 31.58 7.91 20.58
C MET A 3 30.54 7.12 19.76
N LEU A 4 29.98 6.04 20.32
CA LEU A 4 28.94 5.23 19.69
C LEU A 4 27.63 5.99 19.50
N GLU A 5 27.18 6.77 20.48
CA GLU A 5 25.98 7.62 20.37
C GLU A 5 26.14 8.64 19.24
N ARG A 6 27.35 9.21 19.06
CA ARG A 6 27.63 10.16 17.97
C ARG A 6 27.61 9.53 16.59
N LEU A 7 28.01 8.27 16.48
CA LEU A 7 27.95 7.54 15.22
C LEU A 7 26.51 7.10 14.92
N ALA A 8 25.79 6.57 15.91
CA ALA A 8 24.37 6.20 15.78
C ALA A 8 23.50 7.40 15.40
N ALA A 9 23.73 8.56 16.01
CA ALA A 9 23.05 9.82 15.70
C ALA A 9 23.27 10.34 14.25
N ARG A 10 24.24 9.78 13.51
CA ARG A 10 24.50 10.12 12.10
C ARG A 10 23.94 9.11 11.12
N ALA A 11 23.46 7.97 11.59
CA ALA A 11 22.80 6.97 10.76
C ALA A 11 21.47 7.50 10.20
N PRO A 12 20.98 6.93 9.08
CA PRO A 12 19.61 7.13 8.64
C PRO A 12 18.62 6.80 9.77
N VAL A 13 17.49 7.50 9.79
CA VAL A 13 16.48 7.38 10.84
C VAL A 13 15.67 6.09 10.63
N PRO A 14 15.73 5.10 11.55
CA PRO A 14 14.97 3.87 11.42
C PRO A 14 13.50 4.11 11.79
N LEU A 15 12.63 3.99 10.80
CA LEU A 15 11.22 4.39 10.86
C LEU A 15 10.29 3.23 10.52
N PHE A 16 9.19 3.12 11.26
CA PHE A 16 8.04 2.33 10.83
C PHE A 16 6.90 3.30 10.52
N VAL A 17 6.29 3.16 9.35
CA VAL A 17 5.26 4.10 8.87
C VAL A 17 3.88 3.52 9.12
N ALA A 18 3.14 4.14 10.04
CA ALA A 18 1.70 3.99 10.12
C ALA A 18 1.05 4.96 9.13
N MET A 19 0.71 4.44 7.95
CA MET A 19 0.06 5.22 6.89
C MET A 19 -1.39 5.52 7.26
N GLY A 20 -1.69 6.77 7.55
CA GLY A 20 -3.04 7.31 7.64
C GLY A 20 -3.57 7.75 6.28
N ARG A 21 -4.80 8.29 6.29
CA ARG A 21 -5.43 8.93 5.14
C ARG A 21 -4.54 10.06 4.62
N ASP A 22 -4.55 10.25 3.31
CA ASP A 22 -3.99 11.41 2.64
C ASP A 22 -2.45 11.52 2.52
N ARG A 23 -1.66 10.52 2.94
CA ARG A 23 -0.19 10.66 2.94
C ARG A 23 0.62 9.72 2.06
N ALA A 24 0.01 8.76 1.37
CA ALA A 24 0.77 7.80 0.56
C ALA A 24 1.77 8.45 -0.42
N PRO A 25 1.42 9.47 -1.23
CA PRO A 25 2.38 10.12 -2.14
C PRO A 25 3.48 10.93 -1.42
N ALA A 26 3.19 11.44 -0.23
CA ALA A 26 4.16 12.21 0.56
C ALA A 26 5.17 11.26 1.23
N VAL A 27 4.70 10.14 1.76
CA VAL A 27 5.55 9.07 2.28
C VAL A 27 6.41 8.48 1.16
N GLU A 28 5.88 8.26 -0.04
CA GLU A 28 6.71 7.79 -1.17
C GLU A 28 7.86 8.73 -1.52
N ARG A 29 7.69 10.05 -1.33
CA ARG A 29 8.80 11.01 -1.44
C ARG A 29 9.77 10.89 -0.27
N LEU A 30 9.25 10.71 0.94
CA LEU A 30 10.06 10.45 2.13
C LEU A 30 10.97 9.23 1.96
N LEU A 31 10.46 8.15 1.33
CA LEU A 31 11.20 6.92 1.03
C LEU A 31 12.41 7.14 0.09
N GLN A 32 12.50 8.27 -0.61
CA GLN A 32 13.62 8.56 -1.50
C GLN A 32 14.83 9.15 -0.77
N SER A 33 14.61 9.68 0.44
CA SER A 33 15.63 10.32 1.26
C SER A 33 16.67 9.31 1.72
N ALA A 34 17.96 9.63 1.53
CA ALA A 34 19.05 8.80 2.04
C ALA A 34 19.20 8.89 3.57
N ASP A 35 18.52 9.85 4.20
CA ASP A 35 18.54 10.05 5.65
C ASP A 35 17.47 9.25 6.39
N ILE A 36 16.62 8.51 5.67
CA ILE A 36 15.51 7.75 6.22
C ILE A 36 15.70 6.27 5.88
N ASP A 37 15.53 5.41 6.87
CA ASP A 37 15.50 3.95 6.71
C ASP A 37 14.12 3.44 7.12
N VAL A 38 13.24 3.18 6.15
CA VAL A 38 11.92 2.63 6.44
C VAL A 38 12.02 1.13 6.59
N THR A 39 11.70 0.68 7.80
CA THR A 39 11.84 -0.69 8.25
C THR A 39 10.62 -1.53 7.89
N ALA A 40 10.85 -2.81 7.61
CA ALA A 40 9.77 -3.75 7.27
C ALA A 40 8.87 -4.10 8.48
N THR A 41 9.38 -3.92 9.70
CA THR A 41 8.67 -4.29 10.94
C THR A 41 8.93 -3.26 12.03
N PRO A 42 7.95 -2.97 12.90
CA PRO A 42 8.14 -2.02 14.01
C PRO A 42 9.32 -2.38 14.93
N ARG A 43 9.67 -3.66 15.02
CA ARG A 43 10.79 -4.16 15.84
C ARG A 43 12.18 -3.65 15.42
N HIS A 44 12.30 -3.09 14.22
CA HIS A 44 13.55 -2.50 13.72
C HIS A 44 13.54 -0.97 13.74
N ALA A 45 12.41 -0.34 14.08
CA ALA A 45 12.27 1.11 14.09
C ALA A 45 12.57 1.71 15.47
N SER A 46 13.07 2.94 15.48
CA SER A 46 13.12 3.78 16.70
C SER A 46 12.04 4.85 16.70
N ILE A 47 11.48 5.17 15.53
CA ILE A 47 10.39 6.13 15.41
C ILE A 47 9.18 5.47 14.72
N LEU A 48 8.00 5.63 15.33
CA LEU A 48 6.73 5.37 14.68
C LEU A 48 6.26 6.66 14.01
N LEU A 49 6.26 6.70 12.69
CA LEU A 49 5.70 7.83 11.93
C LEU A 49 4.23 7.58 11.65
N VAL A 50 3.36 8.38 12.27
CA VAL A 50 1.94 8.44 11.92
C VAL A 50 1.77 9.49 10.83
N ALA A 51 1.63 9.02 9.59
CA ALA A 51 1.55 9.89 8.43
C ALA A 51 0.09 10.05 8.00
N GLY A 52 -0.53 11.19 8.34
CA GLY A 52 -1.88 11.53 7.91
C GLY A 52 -2.93 11.28 8.97
N ARG A 53 -4.21 11.39 8.60
CA ARG A 53 -5.32 11.21 9.53
C ARG A 53 -5.61 9.73 9.72
N VAL A 54 -5.68 9.29 10.97
CA VAL A 54 -6.05 7.93 11.35
C VAL A 54 -7.45 7.96 11.95
N ARG A 55 -8.27 6.92 11.72
CA ARG A 55 -9.61 6.84 12.34
C ARG A 55 -9.47 6.49 13.82
N ASP A 56 -10.45 6.91 14.62
CA ASP A 56 -10.47 6.58 16.05
C ASP A 56 -10.47 5.06 16.29
N SER A 57 -11.14 4.30 15.42
CA SER A 57 -11.17 2.83 15.46
C SER A 57 -9.81 2.17 15.20
N ASP A 58 -8.87 2.89 14.57
CA ASP A 58 -7.53 2.39 14.27
C ASP A 58 -6.53 2.63 15.42
N GLN A 59 -6.90 3.42 16.44
CA GLN A 59 -6.02 3.83 17.54
C GLN A 59 -5.45 2.63 18.30
N ALA A 60 -6.27 1.61 18.56
CA ALA A 60 -5.81 0.39 19.24
C ALA A 60 -4.70 -0.35 18.46
N TYR A 61 -4.70 -0.27 17.12
CA TYR A 61 -3.63 -0.84 16.30
C TYR A 61 -2.36 0.01 16.35
N LEU A 62 -2.49 1.34 16.37
CA LEU A 62 -1.34 2.24 16.58
C LEU A 62 -0.65 1.95 17.92
N ASP A 63 -1.42 1.78 18.99
CA ASP A 63 -0.86 1.53 20.33
C ASP A 63 -0.14 0.17 20.39
N ARG A 64 -0.68 -0.86 19.73
CA ARG A 64 0.00 -2.16 19.57
C ARG A 64 1.30 -2.06 18.79
N ILE A 65 1.33 -1.29 17.71
CA ILE A 65 2.54 -1.10 16.90
C ILE A 65 3.57 -0.30 17.67
N HIS A 66 3.15 0.80 18.31
CA HIS A 66 3.98 1.61 19.19
C HIS A 66 4.68 0.75 20.24
N ASP A 67 3.93 -0.14 20.90
CA ASP A 67 4.48 -1.00 21.94
C ASP A 67 5.39 -2.13 21.41
N GLN A 68 5.38 -2.41 20.10
CA GLN A 68 6.32 -3.31 19.44
C GLN A 68 7.66 -2.66 19.08
N LEU A 69 7.77 -1.33 19.12
CA LEU A 69 9.05 -0.65 18.88
C LEU A 69 10.00 -0.88 20.09
N PRO A 70 11.28 -1.21 19.83
CA PRO A 70 12.29 -1.29 20.89
C PRO A 70 12.60 0.09 21.48
N HIS A 71 12.94 0.12 22.77
CA HIS A 71 13.47 1.33 23.40
C HIS A 71 14.93 1.61 22.95
N PRO A 72 15.34 2.90 22.83
CA PRO A 72 14.52 4.09 22.99
C PRO A 72 13.62 4.32 21.76
N ARG A 73 12.37 4.73 21.99
CA ARG A 73 11.35 4.95 20.96
C ARG A 73 10.63 6.28 21.09
N ALA A 74 10.13 6.78 19.98
CA ALA A 74 9.26 7.95 19.93
C ALA A 74 8.22 7.82 18.81
N THR A 75 7.13 8.56 18.93
CA THR A 75 6.13 8.75 17.88
C THR A 75 6.33 10.10 17.21
N PHE A 76 6.14 10.17 15.89
CA PHE A 76 6.17 11.40 15.11
C PHE A 76 4.90 11.53 14.28
N TRP A 77 4.23 12.67 14.37
CA TRP A 77 2.94 12.94 13.71
C TRP A 77 3.10 13.88 12.52
N TRP A 78 2.65 13.45 11.35
CA TRP A 78 2.79 14.23 10.12
C TRP A 78 1.44 14.50 9.44
N GLY A 79 0.89 15.70 9.70
CA GLY A 79 -0.37 16.18 9.13
C GLY A 79 -1.01 17.33 9.90
N ASP A 80 -2.22 17.73 9.48
CA ASP A 80 -2.87 18.96 9.97
C ASP A 80 -3.90 18.74 11.09
N GLU A 81 -4.36 17.50 11.29
CA GLU A 81 -5.28 17.15 12.38
C GLU A 81 -4.49 16.43 13.48
N GLN A 82 -3.88 17.21 14.36
CA GLN A 82 -3.16 16.69 15.53
C GLN A 82 -3.82 17.22 16.79
N GLY A 83 -3.84 16.41 17.85
CA GLY A 83 -4.29 16.89 19.16
C GLY A 83 -3.34 17.97 19.68
N ASP A 84 -3.88 18.96 20.37
CA ASP A 84 -3.11 20.08 20.94
C ASP A 84 -2.03 19.63 21.95
N ASP A 85 -2.13 18.40 22.45
CA ASP A 85 -1.21 17.80 23.43
C ASP A 85 0.07 17.20 22.83
N VAL A 86 0.28 17.25 21.51
CA VAL A 86 1.48 16.72 20.84
C VAL A 86 2.60 17.77 20.80
N ASP A 87 3.79 17.42 21.32
CA ASP A 87 4.98 18.28 21.30
C ASP A 87 5.35 18.70 19.86
N GLU A 88 5.72 19.98 19.67
CA GLU A 88 6.27 20.53 18.44
C GLU A 88 7.44 19.71 17.89
N ALA A 89 8.30 19.17 18.76
CA ALA A 89 9.43 18.33 18.35
C ALA A 89 9.02 16.98 17.73
N GLN A 90 7.75 16.58 17.93
CA GLN A 90 7.18 15.31 17.46
C GLN A 90 6.18 15.50 16.33
N ARG A 91 6.14 16.69 15.71
CA ARG A 91 5.19 16.99 14.64
C ARG A 91 5.75 17.76 13.46
N ALA A 92 5.11 17.59 12.32
CA ALA A 92 5.26 18.43 11.14
C ALA A 92 3.89 18.65 10.47
N ALA A 93 3.68 19.83 9.87
CA ALA A 93 2.46 20.12 9.13
C ALA A 93 2.43 19.37 7.79
N SER A 94 1.25 19.34 7.16
CA SER A 94 1.03 18.65 5.87
C SER A 94 2.05 18.94 4.78
N PHE A 95 2.45 20.20 4.68
CA PHE A 95 3.22 20.74 3.55
C PHE A 95 4.72 20.73 3.83
N ASP A 96 5.12 20.44 5.06
CA ASP A 96 6.51 20.44 5.47
C ASP A 96 7.21 19.14 5.03
N ASP A 97 8.52 19.25 4.82
CA ASP A 97 9.40 18.09 4.70
C ASP A 97 9.80 17.63 6.12
N PRO A 98 9.32 16.45 6.58
CA PRO A 98 9.57 16.01 7.95
C PRO A 98 11.00 15.48 8.15
N VAL A 99 11.83 15.32 7.11
CA VAL A 99 13.17 14.70 7.21
C VAL A 99 14.04 15.41 8.25
N ILE A 100 14.05 16.75 8.24
CA ILE A 100 14.87 17.53 9.18
C ILE A 100 14.42 17.29 10.63
N SER A 101 13.11 17.36 10.88
CA SER A 101 12.52 17.15 12.19
C SER A 101 12.72 15.70 12.69
N LEU A 102 12.53 14.71 11.82
CA LEU A 102 12.78 13.30 12.12
C LEU A 102 14.24 13.05 12.52
N ARG A 103 15.20 13.65 11.80
CA ARG A 103 16.63 13.57 12.15
C ARG A 103 16.94 14.27 13.47
N ALA A 104 16.27 15.39 13.76
CA ALA A 104 16.44 16.08 15.04
C ALA A 104 15.92 15.21 16.20
N LEU A 105 14.70 14.69 16.07
CA LEU A 105 14.08 13.80 17.06
C LEU A 105 14.94 12.55 17.31
N TYR A 106 15.37 11.86 16.26
CA TYR A 106 16.21 10.66 16.40
C TYR A 106 17.54 10.95 17.10
N ARG A 107 18.21 12.06 16.78
CA ARG A 107 19.44 12.48 17.47
C ARG A 107 19.20 12.77 18.94
N ASN A 108 18.09 13.41 19.28
CA ASN A 108 17.74 13.71 20.66
C ASN A 108 17.40 12.42 21.42
N LEU A 109 16.70 11.48 20.78
CA LEU A 109 16.34 10.18 21.35
C LEU A 109 17.58 9.34 21.69
N ILE A 110 18.53 9.23 20.75
CA ILE A 110 19.78 8.46 20.95
C ILE A 110 20.74 9.15 21.93
N SER A 111 20.74 10.48 22.01
CA SER A 111 21.56 11.22 22.99
C SER A 111 20.94 11.29 24.39
N GLY A 112 19.69 10.83 24.56
CA GLY A 112 18.94 10.93 25.81
C GLY A 112 18.38 12.32 26.10
N ALA A 113 18.47 13.26 25.17
CA ALA A 113 17.85 14.59 25.27
C ALA A 113 16.33 14.52 25.06
N HIS A 114 15.84 13.50 24.34
CA HIS A 114 14.42 13.13 24.28
C HIS A 114 14.22 11.83 25.04
N ALA A 115 13.29 11.82 26.01
CA ALA A 115 12.99 10.63 26.77
C ALA A 115 12.26 9.60 25.88
N SER A 116 12.56 8.31 26.08
CA SER A 116 11.80 7.27 25.39
C SER A 116 10.36 7.25 25.87
N GLU A 117 9.42 7.10 24.93
CA GLU A 117 8.00 6.90 25.26
C GLU A 117 7.80 5.56 25.98
N THR A 118 6.93 5.54 26.99
CA THR A 118 6.57 4.36 27.79
C THR A 118 5.54 3.49 27.10
N HIS A 119 5.23 2.30 27.63
CA HIS A 119 4.15 1.46 27.10
C HIS A 119 2.80 2.18 27.16
N ARG A 120 1.97 2.00 26.13
CA ARG A 120 0.60 2.54 26.06
C ARG A 120 -0.43 1.49 26.47
N LEU A 121 -0.12 0.23 26.23
CA LEU A 121 -0.94 -0.91 26.60
C LEU A 121 -0.50 -1.44 27.98
N PRO A 122 -1.43 -2.02 28.75
CA PRO A 122 -1.10 -2.67 30.01
C PRO A 122 -0.21 -3.89 29.76
N ASP A 123 0.76 -4.10 30.64
CA ASP A 123 1.62 -5.30 30.65
C ASP A 123 0.89 -6.45 31.35
N GLU A 124 -0.16 -6.94 30.69
CA GLU A 124 -1.00 -8.04 31.16
C GLU A 124 -0.94 -9.22 30.17
N PRO A 125 -0.92 -10.47 30.67
CA PRO A 125 -0.97 -11.64 29.80
C PRO A 125 -2.22 -11.60 28.90
N PRO A 126 -2.10 -11.90 27.60
CA PRO A 126 -3.23 -11.82 26.66
C PRO A 126 -4.36 -12.81 26.99
N ALA A 127 -4.04 -13.88 27.72
CA ALA A 127 -5.00 -14.76 28.34
C ALA A 127 -4.72 -14.82 29.85
N PRO A 128 -5.75 -14.64 30.71
CA PRO A 128 -5.57 -14.78 32.14
C PRO A 128 -5.07 -16.19 32.43
N TRP A 129 -4.06 -16.30 33.29
CA TRP A 129 -3.55 -17.59 33.72
C TRP A 129 -4.69 -18.41 34.33
N ARG A 130 -5.13 -19.45 33.62
CA ARG A 130 -6.05 -20.45 34.18
C ARG A 130 -5.20 -21.43 34.96
N GLY A 131 -5.26 -21.37 36.28
CA GLY A 131 -4.61 -22.34 37.16
C GLY A 131 -5.08 -23.78 36.92
N LYS A 132 -4.53 -24.75 37.68
CA LYS A 132 -4.88 -26.18 37.61
C LYS A 132 -6.38 -26.35 37.34
N GLY A 133 -6.73 -26.88 36.16
CA GLY A 133 -8.07 -27.40 35.97
C GLY A 133 -8.35 -28.47 37.02
N ASP A 134 -9.63 -28.77 37.27
CA ASP A 134 -10.09 -29.73 38.30
C ASP A 134 -9.43 -31.12 38.21
N HIS A 135 -8.71 -31.40 37.12
CA HIS A 135 -7.96 -32.63 36.84
C HIS A 135 -6.43 -32.48 36.88
N GLY A 136 -5.89 -31.47 37.56
CA GLY A 136 -4.46 -31.38 37.87
C GLY A 136 -3.53 -31.04 36.70
N GLN A 137 -4.09 -30.65 35.55
CA GLN A 137 -3.33 -30.28 34.35
C GLN A 137 -2.87 -28.82 34.48
N GLY A 138 -1.78 -28.61 35.20
CA GLY A 138 -1.16 -27.29 35.36
C GLY A 138 -0.08 -27.30 36.43
N GLY A 139 1.19 -27.34 36.00
CA GLY A 139 2.31 -26.90 36.83
C GLY A 139 3.27 -27.98 37.37
N GLU A 140 2.86 -29.22 37.60
CA GLU A 140 3.79 -30.28 38.06
C GLU A 140 3.33 -31.64 37.52
N GLY A 141 4.05 -32.21 36.56
CA GLY A 141 3.75 -33.56 36.07
C GLY A 141 3.86 -33.75 34.57
N MET A 142 5.00 -33.41 33.97
CA MET A 142 5.42 -34.02 32.71
C MET A 142 5.95 -35.43 33.01
N MET A 143 5.08 -36.33 33.48
CA MET A 143 5.41 -37.75 33.63
C MET A 143 4.32 -38.59 32.97
N GLY A 144 4.67 -39.07 31.77
CA GLY A 144 4.27 -40.35 31.20
C GLY A 144 2.90 -40.90 31.59
N GLY A 145 1.82 -40.28 31.09
CA GLY A 145 0.53 -40.94 30.92
C GLY A 145 0.46 -41.62 29.54
N VAL A 146 -0.27 -42.74 29.48
CA VAL A 146 -0.46 -43.64 28.32
C VAL A 146 -0.56 -42.88 26.98
N PRO A 147 0.21 -43.25 25.93
CA PRO A 147 0.38 -42.47 24.70
C PRO A 147 -0.80 -42.66 23.73
N TYR A 148 -2.04 -42.56 24.20
CA TYR A 148 -3.12 -42.23 23.30
C TYR A 148 -3.03 -40.72 23.07
N GLY A 149 -2.17 -40.35 22.11
CA GLY A 149 -2.13 -38.98 21.59
C GLY A 149 -3.57 -38.56 21.33
N ARG A 150 -3.99 -37.42 21.90
CA ARG A 150 -5.30 -36.86 21.56
C ARG A 150 -5.37 -36.83 20.04
N MET A 151 -6.49 -37.28 19.48
CA MET A 151 -6.71 -37.14 18.04
C MET A 151 -6.45 -35.68 17.72
N MET A 152 -5.50 -35.42 16.80
CA MET A 152 -5.23 -34.04 16.40
C MET A 152 -6.57 -33.43 16.00
N PRO A 153 -6.90 -32.21 16.47
CA PRO A 153 -8.11 -31.53 16.03
C PRO A 153 -8.08 -31.51 14.50
N MET A 154 -8.92 -32.34 13.88
CA MET A 154 -8.99 -32.35 12.44
C MET A 154 -9.69 -31.05 12.05
N PRO A 155 -9.11 -30.24 11.16
CA PRO A 155 -9.79 -29.08 10.65
C PRO A 155 -11.16 -29.51 10.09
N PRO A 156 -12.23 -28.74 10.35
CA PRO A 156 -13.58 -29.10 9.92
C PRO A 156 -13.71 -29.14 8.39
N THR A 157 -12.83 -28.44 7.69
CA THR A 157 -12.74 -28.39 6.23
C THR A 157 -11.30 -28.63 5.77
N PRO A 158 -11.10 -29.46 4.74
CA PRO A 158 -9.78 -29.68 4.15
C PRO A 158 -9.35 -28.46 3.31
N ASP A 159 -8.03 -28.33 3.06
CA ASP A 159 -7.48 -27.25 2.24
C ASP A 159 -8.12 -27.20 0.85
N ILE A 160 -8.51 -26.00 0.41
CA ILE A 160 -9.21 -25.78 -0.87
C ILE A 160 -8.41 -26.26 -2.10
N ARG A 161 -7.07 -26.26 -2.04
CA ARG A 161 -6.21 -26.61 -3.18
C ARG A 161 -6.04 -28.12 -3.33
N ASP A 162 -5.66 -28.80 -2.25
CA ASP A 162 -5.19 -30.20 -2.30
C ASP A 162 -5.94 -31.15 -1.36
N GLY A 163 -6.81 -30.61 -0.51
CA GLY A 163 -7.58 -31.40 0.44
C GLY A 163 -6.79 -31.82 1.68
N LEU A 164 -5.57 -31.33 1.89
CA LEU A 164 -4.78 -31.63 3.08
C LEU A 164 -5.37 -30.94 4.32
N ALA A 165 -5.35 -31.65 5.44
CA ALA A 165 -5.86 -31.16 6.71
C ALA A 165 -4.71 -30.54 7.52
N LEU A 166 -4.46 -29.24 7.32
CA LEU A 166 -3.49 -28.45 8.09
C LEU A 166 -4.16 -27.66 9.23
N ASP A 167 -3.36 -27.20 10.18
CA ASP A 167 -3.83 -26.35 11.28
C ASP A 167 -4.49 -25.06 10.74
N VAL A 168 -5.67 -24.75 11.28
CA VAL A 168 -6.40 -23.54 10.93
C VAL A 168 -5.96 -22.39 11.82
N TYR A 169 -5.61 -21.27 11.21
CA TYR A 169 -5.23 -20.05 11.92
C TYR A 169 -6.02 -18.85 11.40
N THR A 170 -6.84 -18.25 12.26
CA THR A 170 -7.59 -17.02 11.93
C THR A 170 -6.95 -15.83 12.62
N THR A 171 -6.69 -14.77 11.86
CA THR A 171 -6.11 -13.53 12.38
C THR A 171 -6.58 -12.30 11.60
N GLN A 172 -6.47 -11.13 12.23
CA GLN A 172 -6.67 -9.85 11.57
C GLN A 172 -5.34 -9.29 11.03
N ILE A 173 -5.36 -8.76 9.81
CA ILE A 173 -4.20 -8.18 9.13
C ILE A 173 -4.54 -6.76 8.69
N GLY A 174 -3.66 -5.80 9.04
CA GLY A 174 -3.85 -4.37 8.82
C GLY A 174 -3.89 -3.57 10.13
N PRO A 175 -4.21 -2.26 10.11
CA PRO A 175 -4.38 -1.40 8.93
C PRO A 175 -3.07 -0.77 8.42
N PHE A 176 -1.95 -0.95 9.14
CA PHE A 176 -0.67 -0.26 8.88
C PHE A 176 0.43 -1.18 8.34
N MET A 177 0.06 -2.29 7.72
CA MET A 177 1.03 -3.23 7.16
C MET A 177 1.71 -2.63 5.90
N PRO A 178 3.04 -2.79 5.71
CA PRO A 178 3.70 -2.37 4.48
C PRO A 178 3.10 -3.03 3.23
N TYR A 179 2.98 -2.27 2.14
CA TYR A 179 2.37 -2.71 0.87
C TYR A 179 0.90 -3.17 1.00
N TRP A 180 0.25 -2.81 2.10
CA TRP A 180 -1.17 -3.04 2.32
C TRP A 180 -1.95 -1.76 2.00
N PRO A 181 -3.21 -1.87 1.54
CA PRO A 181 -4.08 -0.71 1.45
C PRO A 181 -4.23 -0.07 2.84
N ALA A 182 -3.81 1.18 2.98
CA ALA A 182 -3.88 1.88 4.25
C ALA A 182 -5.32 1.90 4.78
N GLY A 183 -5.51 1.58 6.07
CA GLY A 183 -6.84 1.50 6.70
C GLY A 183 -7.55 0.15 6.51
N LEU A 184 -7.16 -0.70 5.56
CA LEU A 184 -7.84 -1.98 5.36
C LEU A 184 -7.51 -2.93 6.51
N VAL A 185 -8.52 -3.52 7.13
CA VAL A 185 -8.36 -4.67 8.03
C VAL A 185 -9.13 -5.84 7.48
N LEU A 186 -8.44 -6.94 7.22
CA LEU A 186 -9.05 -8.22 6.85
C LEU A 186 -8.94 -9.20 8.01
N GLU A 187 -10.02 -9.91 8.31
CA GLU A 187 -9.95 -11.17 9.03
C GLU A 187 -9.70 -12.28 8.03
N VAL A 188 -8.60 -13.00 8.19
CA VAL A 188 -8.14 -14.01 7.24
C VAL A 188 -7.95 -15.32 7.97
N THR A 189 -8.50 -16.38 7.40
CA THR A 189 -8.30 -17.76 7.87
C THR A 189 -7.32 -18.46 6.96
N PHE A 190 -6.24 -18.97 7.54
CA PHE A 190 -5.17 -19.70 6.87
C PHE A 190 -5.22 -21.20 7.18
N GLN A 191 -4.77 -22.00 6.22
CA GLN A 191 -4.25 -23.35 6.45
C GLN A 191 -2.87 -23.43 5.80
N GLY A 192 -1.83 -23.55 6.63
CA GLY A 192 -0.46 -23.29 6.16
C GLY A 192 -0.30 -21.83 5.70
N ASP A 193 0.10 -21.63 4.45
CA ASP A 193 0.21 -20.32 3.79
C ASP A 193 -0.96 -19.98 2.87
N VAL A 194 -1.96 -20.87 2.78
CA VAL A 194 -3.13 -20.74 1.91
C VAL A 194 -4.26 -20.01 2.62
N ILE A 195 -4.83 -19.01 1.94
CA ILE A 195 -6.02 -18.33 2.40
C ILE A 195 -7.24 -19.21 2.15
N GLN A 196 -7.95 -19.59 3.21
CA GLN A 196 -9.19 -20.35 3.15
C GLN A 196 -10.41 -19.42 3.04
N SER A 197 -10.40 -18.33 3.81
CA SER A 197 -11.42 -17.29 3.74
C SER A 197 -10.83 -15.94 4.12
N ALA A 198 -11.47 -14.88 3.66
CA ALA A 198 -11.15 -13.52 4.04
C ALA A 198 -12.43 -12.70 4.16
N GLU A 199 -12.50 -11.85 5.18
CA GLU A 199 -13.62 -10.94 5.43
C GLU A 199 -13.10 -9.54 5.71
N VAL A 200 -13.78 -8.52 5.18
CA VAL A 200 -13.43 -7.13 5.46
C VAL A 200 -13.98 -6.74 6.82
N VAL A 201 -13.08 -6.54 7.79
CA VAL A 201 -13.42 -6.02 9.12
C VAL A 201 -13.49 -4.49 9.09
N GLN A 202 -12.55 -3.86 8.39
CA GLN A 202 -12.53 -2.40 8.18
C GLN A 202 -12.08 -2.09 6.75
N PRO A 203 -12.73 -1.13 6.07
CA PRO A 203 -12.38 -0.79 4.70
C PRO A 203 -11.12 0.08 4.64
N PRO A 204 -10.44 0.14 3.48
CA PRO A 204 -9.31 1.03 3.28
C PRO A 204 -9.75 2.50 3.38
N TYR A 205 -8.79 3.37 3.71
CA TYR A 205 -9.02 4.81 3.62
C TYR A 205 -9.29 5.19 2.16
N PRO A 206 -10.26 6.08 1.92
CA PRO A 206 -10.52 6.56 0.57
C PRO A 206 -9.26 7.26 0.01
N PRO A 207 -8.97 7.13 -1.30
CA PRO A 207 -7.84 7.81 -1.93
C PRO A 207 -7.99 9.33 -1.81
N ARG A 208 -6.84 10.04 -1.72
CA ARG A 208 -6.80 11.52 -1.59
C ARG A 208 -7.13 12.22 -2.90
N ASP A 209 -7.68 13.43 -2.77
CA ASP A 209 -7.94 14.35 -3.88
C ASP A 209 -6.67 14.96 -4.54
N VAL A 210 -5.46 14.83 -3.98
CA VAL A 210 -4.28 15.58 -4.48
C VAL A 210 -3.80 15.09 -5.84
N ASP A 211 -3.81 13.77 -6.09
CA ASP A 211 -3.51 13.26 -7.44
C ASP A 211 -4.62 13.62 -8.42
N ARG A 212 -5.85 13.81 -7.93
CA ARG A 212 -7.00 14.27 -8.73
C ARG A 212 -6.87 15.74 -9.12
N VAL A 213 -6.06 16.57 -8.45
CA VAL A 213 -6.01 18.03 -8.66
C VAL A 213 -5.94 18.44 -10.14
N PRO A 214 -5.09 17.88 -11.01
CA PRO A 214 -5.11 18.24 -12.43
C PRO A 214 -6.42 17.89 -13.15
N PHE A 215 -7.08 16.81 -12.73
CA PHE A 215 -8.37 16.35 -13.26
C PHE A 215 -9.55 17.11 -12.64
N ASP A 216 -9.46 17.49 -11.37
CA ASP A 216 -10.46 18.32 -10.70
C ASP A 216 -10.41 19.77 -11.21
N ARG A 217 -9.21 20.29 -11.52
CA ARG A 217 -9.04 21.59 -12.18
C ARG A 217 -9.76 21.65 -13.51
N LEU A 218 -9.80 20.56 -14.29
CA LEU A 218 -10.56 20.53 -15.53
C LEU A 218 -12.04 20.86 -15.34
N LEU A 219 -12.62 20.60 -14.16
CA LEU A 219 -14.01 20.98 -13.87
C LEU A 219 -14.20 22.50 -13.83
N HIS A 220 -13.15 23.25 -13.53
CA HIS A 220 -13.21 24.68 -13.22
C HIS A 220 -12.40 25.57 -14.18
N GLU A 221 -11.39 25.03 -14.85
CA GLU A 221 -10.49 25.78 -15.72
C GLU A 221 -9.94 24.95 -16.89
N THR A 222 -9.45 25.65 -17.91
CA THR A 222 -8.72 25.03 -19.02
C THR A 222 -7.34 24.60 -18.52
N THR A 223 -6.97 23.35 -18.74
CA THR A 223 -5.74 22.75 -18.19
C THR A 223 -4.84 22.24 -19.32
N ALA A 224 -3.51 22.36 -19.16
CA ALA A 224 -2.56 21.85 -20.14
C ALA A 224 -2.62 20.31 -20.24
N LEU A 225 -2.69 19.76 -21.46
CA LEU A 225 -2.63 18.33 -21.72
C LEU A 225 -1.39 17.71 -21.08
N ALA A 226 -0.25 18.41 -21.18
CA ALA A 226 1.00 17.98 -20.60
C ALA A 226 0.93 17.77 -19.07
N GLN A 227 0.16 18.59 -18.35
CA GLN A 227 0.00 18.44 -16.90
C GLN A 227 -0.81 17.18 -16.55
N ILE A 228 -1.87 16.93 -17.31
CA ILE A 228 -2.76 15.77 -17.15
C ILE A 228 -2.01 14.46 -17.43
N GLU A 229 -1.35 14.37 -18.59
CA GLU A 229 -0.69 13.14 -19.01
C GLU A 229 0.61 12.87 -18.21
N ARG A 230 1.32 13.90 -17.75
CA ARG A 230 2.42 13.71 -16.78
C ARG A 230 1.92 13.19 -15.44
N ALA A 231 0.78 13.70 -14.93
CA ALA A 231 0.17 13.17 -13.71
C ALA A 231 -0.22 11.69 -13.87
N ARG A 232 -0.79 11.32 -15.02
CA ARG A 232 -1.09 9.91 -15.38
C ARG A 232 0.16 9.03 -15.39
N ALA A 233 1.20 9.44 -16.12
CA ALA A 233 2.45 8.69 -16.20
C ALA A 233 3.13 8.54 -14.83
N ALA A 234 3.14 9.60 -14.01
CA ALA A 234 3.70 9.56 -12.67
C ALA A 234 2.92 8.61 -11.74
N HIS A 235 1.58 8.59 -11.84
CA HIS A 235 0.74 7.65 -11.08
C HIS A 235 1.07 6.19 -11.42
N HIS A 236 1.12 5.84 -12.70
CA HIS A 236 1.47 4.47 -13.11
C HIS A 236 2.89 4.07 -12.69
N LEU A 237 3.87 4.97 -12.77
CA LEU A 237 5.23 4.72 -12.30
C LEU A 237 5.29 4.45 -10.78
N VAL A 238 4.43 5.09 -9.99
CA VAL A 238 4.25 4.81 -8.56
C VAL A 238 3.67 3.40 -8.34
N CYS A 239 2.61 3.03 -9.06
CA CYS A 239 2.05 1.67 -8.99
C CYS A 239 3.07 0.59 -9.35
N ILE A 240 3.87 0.85 -10.40
CA ILE A 240 4.98 -0.03 -10.82
C ILE A 240 6.06 -0.12 -9.74
N ALA A 241 6.44 1.00 -9.12
CA ALA A 241 7.43 1.02 -8.05
C ALA A 241 7.02 0.14 -6.88
N ARG A 242 5.75 0.21 -6.47
CA ARG A 242 5.20 -0.60 -5.38
C ARG A 242 5.32 -2.10 -5.67
N LEU A 243 4.94 -2.56 -6.86
CA LEU A 243 5.10 -3.96 -7.27
C LEU A 243 6.57 -4.39 -7.32
N LEU A 244 7.46 -3.54 -7.86
CA LEU A 244 8.90 -3.80 -7.88
C LEU A 244 9.46 -3.98 -6.46
N SER A 245 9.00 -3.18 -5.51
CA SER A 245 9.40 -3.31 -4.11
C SER A 245 8.93 -4.65 -3.52
N LEU A 246 7.67 -5.02 -3.77
CA LEU A 246 7.05 -6.23 -3.25
C LEU A 246 7.74 -7.51 -3.76
N VAL A 247 8.18 -7.54 -5.02
CA VAL A 247 8.92 -8.69 -5.57
C VAL A 247 10.42 -8.68 -5.23
N GLY A 248 10.87 -7.83 -4.30
CA GLY A 248 12.26 -7.78 -3.86
C GLY A 248 13.23 -7.09 -4.83
N LEU A 249 12.74 -6.13 -5.63
CA LEU A 249 13.55 -5.32 -6.56
C LEU A 249 13.62 -3.83 -6.12
N PRO A 250 14.16 -3.52 -4.93
CA PRO A 250 14.11 -2.17 -4.34
C PRO A 250 14.88 -1.13 -5.17
N THR A 251 15.96 -1.50 -5.85
CA THR A 251 16.70 -0.58 -6.73
C THR A 251 15.87 -0.13 -7.93
N LEU A 252 15.10 -1.05 -8.52
CA LEU A 252 14.21 -0.72 -9.63
C LEU A 252 12.98 0.04 -9.14
N SER A 253 12.44 -0.30 -7.97
CA SER A 253 11.40 0.49 -7.29
C SER A 253 11.84 1.95 -7.11
N ARG A 254 13.02 2.17 -6.53
CA ARG A 254 13.59 3.52 -6.37
C ARG A 254 13.79 4.24 -7.69
N ARG A 255 14.25 3.53 -8.73
CA ARG A 255 14.38 4.10 -10.07
C ARG A 255 13.02 4.55 -10.64
N ALA A 256 11.97 3.75 -10.47
CA ALA A 256 10.61 4.10 -10.90
C ALA A 256 10.07 5.33 -10.14
N GLN A 257 10.31 5.42 -8.83
CA GLN A 257 9.95 6.59 -8.02
C GLN A 257 10.69 7.86 -8.47
N ILE A 258 11.99 7.77 -8.74
CA ILE A 258 12.79 8.90 -9.27
C ILE A 258 12.23 9.35 -10.63
N LEU A 259 11.90 8.41 -11.52
CA LEU A 259 11.29 8.74 -12.80
C LEU A 259 9.92 9.44 -12.60
N ALA A 260 9.07 8.96 -11.69
CA ALA A 260 7.80 9.62 -11.36
C ALA A 260 8.01 11.06 -10.86
N ALA A 261 9.01 11.29 -9.99
CA ALA A 261 9.34 12.63 -9.50
C ALA A 261 9.82 13.56 -10.63
N ARG A 262 10.67 13.07 -11.52
CA ARG A 262 11.17 13.83 -12.69
C ARG A 262 10.06 14.16 -13.69
N VAL A 263 9.12 13.23 -13.92
CA VAL A 263 7.91 13.48 -14.73
C VAL A 263 7.08 14.61 -14.12
N ARG A 264 6.85 14.59 -12.80
CA ARG A 264 6.13 15.66 -12.09
C ARG A 264 6.86 17.01 -12.18
N ALA A 265 8.20 16.99 -12.24
CA ALA A 265 9.04 18.17 -12.44
C ALA A 265 9.10 18.64 -13.92
N ASN A 266 8.23 18.11 -14.79
CA ASN A 266 8.16 18.42 -16.21
C ASN A 266 9.41 18.05 -17.03
N GLU A 267 10.24 17.12 -16.54
CA GLU A 267 11.38 16.63 -17.29
C GLU A 267 10.96 15.64 -18.40
N THR A 268 11.62 15.73 -19.55
CA THR A 268 11.48 14.74 -20.63
C THR A 268 12.27 13.49 -20.28
N ILE A 269 11.57 12.37 -20.07
CA ILE A 269 12.17 11.09 -19.68
C ILE A 269 11.69 9.94 -20.55
N ALA A 270 12.47 8.86 -20.63
CA ALA A 270 12.08 7.62 -21.29
C ALA A 270 11.84 6.50 -20.26
N ILE A 271 10.70 5.80 -20.36
CA ILE A 271 10.32 4.69 -19.47
C ILE A 271 10.85 3.34 -19.96
N ALA A 272 11.04 3.18 -21.28
CA ALA A 272 11.50 1.92 -21.89
C ALA A 272 12.75 1.28 -21.22
N PRO A 273 13.78 2.04 -20.78
CA PRO A 273 14.91 1.47 -20.04
C PRO A 273 14.53 0.84 -18.69
N LEU A 274 13.56 1.40 -17.96
CA LEU A 274 13.03 0.81 -16.74
C LEU A 274 12.26 -0.48 -17.07
N ARG A 275 11.35 -0.44 -18.05
CA ARG A 275 10.57 -1.61 -18.51
C ARG A 275 11.49 -2.78 -18.87
N LYS A 276 12.53 -2.50 -19.67
CA LYS A 276 13.53 -3.51 -20.08
C LYS A 276 14.32 -4.07 -18.90
N ALA A 277 14.69 -3.23 -17.93
CA ALA A 277 15.38 -3.69 -16.72
C ALA A 277 14.46 -4.59 -15.86
N ALA A 278 13.22 -4.16 -15.63
CA ALA A 278 12.22 -4.91 -14.89
C ALA A 278 11.95 -6.30 -15.50
N ALA A 279 11.79 -6.38 -16.83
CA ALA A 279 11.61 -7.64 -17.54
C ALA A 279 12.82 -8.60 -17.39
N ARG A 280 14.04 -8.06 -17.36
CA ARG A 280 15.29 -8.84 -17.19
C ARG A 280 15.56 -9.25 -15.75
N SER A 281 14.91 -8.61 -14.79
CA SER A 281 15.07 -8.88 -13.35
C SER A 281 14.10 -9.93 -12.82
N GLY A 282 13.37 -10.65 -13.69
CA GLY A 282 12.45 -11.70 -13.27
C GLY A 282 11.10 -11.19 -12.75
N LEU A 283 10.77 -9.90 -12.89
CA LEU A 283 9.47 -9.36 -12.46
C LEU A 283 8.30 -10.12 -13.08
N THR A 284 8.40 -10.44 -14.38
CA THR A 284 7.36 -11.23 -15.03
C THR A 284 7.32 -12.64 -14.47
N ALA A 285 8.46 -13.29 -14.23
CA ALA A 285 8.51 -14.63 -13.62
C ALA A 285 7.87 -14.68 -12.23
N ALA A 286 8.03 -13.63 -11.42
CA ALA A 286 7.42 -13.50 -10.09
C ALA A 286 5.89 -13.38 -10.12
N LEU A 287 5.30 -12.91 -11.22
CA LEU A 287 3.85 -12.86 -11.41
C LEU A 287 3.43 -14.10 -12.20
N ALA A 288 2.83 -15.13 -11.62
CA ALA A 288 2.43 -16.31 -12.40
C ALA A 288 1.37 -15.93 -13.47
N PRO A 289 1.39 -16.53 -14.68
CA PRO A 289 0.32 -16.33 -15.66
C PRO A 289 -1.04 -16.73 -15.07
N GLY A 290 -2.06 -15.89 -15.25
CA GLY A 290 -3.39 -16.11 -14.69
C GLY A 290 -3.57 -15.69 -13.22
N LEU A 291 -2.49 -15.31 -12.51
CA LEU A 291 -2.58 -14.85 -11.12
C LEU A 291 -3.46 -13.60 -11.00
N GLY A 292 -4.49 -13.66 -10.14
CA GLY A 292 -5.41 -12.54 -9.92
C GLY A 292 -6.21 -12.16 -11.15
N ARG A 293 -6.53 -13.13 -12.02
CA ARG A 293 -7.44 -12.93 -13.14
C ARG A 293 -8.82 -12.51 -12.63
N ILE A 294 -9.40 -11.48 -13.24
CA ILE A 294 -10.76 -11.04 -12.96
C ILE A 294 -11.67 -11.29 -14.16
N ASP A 295 -12.97 -11.51 -13.90
CA ASP A 295 -13.98 -11.68 -14.93
C ASP A 295 -14.37 -10.33 -15.59
N ASP A 296 -15.04 -10.42 -16.74
CA ASP A 296 -15.48 -9.24 -17.51
C ASP A 296 -16.42 -8.34 -16.70
N ARG A 297 -17.20 -8.92 -15.79
CA ARG A 297 -18.12 -8.16 -14.94
C ARG A 297 -17.34 -7.26 -13.98
N LEU A 298 -16.41 -7.83 -13.22
CA LEU A 298 -15.56 -7.08 -12.30
C LEU A 298 -14.68 -6.09 -13.05
N ALA A 299 -14.13 -6.47 -14.21
CA ALA A 299 -13.35 -5.55 -15.04
C ALA A 299 -14.16 -4.29 -15.42
N ARG A 300 -15.43 -4.45 -15.82
CA ARG A 300 -16.34 -3.33 -16.16
C ARG A 300 -16.77 -2.50 -14.95
N GLU A 301 -16.99 -3.15 -13.81
CA GLU A 301 -17.29 -2.46 -12.54
C GLU A 301 -16.10 -1.60 -12.09
N LEU A 302 -14.88 -2.12 -12.21
CA LEU A 302 -13.66 -1.41 -11.84
C LEU A 302 -13.31 -0.26 -12.78
N GLY A 303 -13.49 -0.41 -14.09
CA GLY A 303 -13.13 0.60 -15.09
C GLY A 303 -11.61 0.82 -15.25
N GLY A 304 -11.23 1.86 -16.00
CA GLY A 304 -9.86 2.36 -16.06
C GLY A 304 -8.82 1.31 -16.52
N PRO A 305 -7.60 1.34 -15.96
CA PRO A 305 -6.56 0.40 -16.35
C PRO A 305 -6.92 -1.07 -16.13
N ALA A 306 -7.68 -1.40 -15.08
CA ALA A 306 -8.12 -2.77 -14.83
C ALA A 306 -9.03 -3.29 -15.95
N GLN A 307 -9.94 -2.44 -16.44
CA GLN A 307 -10.81 -2.73 -17.58
C GLN A 307 -10.03 -2.90 -18.87
N ARG A 308 -9.06 -2.02 -19.14
CA ARG A 308 -8.21 -2.10 -20.35
C ARG A 308 -7.25 -3.29 -20.32
N ALA A 309 -6.81 -3.72 -19.14
CA ALA A 309 -6.04 -4.94 -18.96
C ALA A 309 -6.84 -6.23 -19.31
N ALA A 310 -8.18 -6.14 -19.28
CA ALA A 310 -9.10 -7.20 -19.70
C ALA A 310 -9.48 -7.13 -21.21
N GLY A 311 -8.94 -6.17 -21.97
CA GLY A 311 -9.17 -6.06 -23.42
C GLY A 311 -10.32 -5.16 -23.83
N HIS A 312 -10.94 -4.45 -22.89
CA HIS A 312 -11.97 -3.48 -23.19
C HIS A 312 -11.34 -2.10 -23.49
N ALA A 313 -11.37 -1.69 -24.76
CA ALA A 313 -10.88 -0.38 -25.22
C ALA A 313 -11.86 0.77 -24.91
N ILE A 314 -12.33 0.86 -23.66
CA ILE A 314 -13.21 1.91 -23.18
C ILE A 314 -12.36 2.93 -22.41
N ASP A 315 -12.40 4.19 -22.86
CA ASP A 315 -11.67 5.30 -22.25
C ASP A 315 -12.31 6.63 -22.67
N ASP A 316 -12.65 7.48 -21.70
CA ASP A 316 -13.35 8.76 -21.97
C ASP A 316 -12.50 9.73 -22.82
N ARG A 317 -11.17 9.55 -22.85
CA ARG A 317 -10.29 10.33 -23.74
C ARG A 317 -10.58 10.06 -25.21
N SER A 318 -11.10 8.89 -25.56
CA SER A 318 -11.41 8.52 -26.94
C SER A 318 -12.43 9.47 -27.58
N ASP A 319 -13.31 10.06 -26.77
CA ASP A 319 -14.33 11.00 -27.24
C ASP A 319 -13.90 12.46 -27.19
N ASN A 320 -12.78 12.76 -26.54
CA ASN A 320 -12.29 14.10 -26.34
C ASN A 320 -11.71 14.69 -27.67
N PRO A 321 -12.15 15.89 -28.11
CA PRO A 321 -11.70 16.48 -29.38
C PRO A 321 -10.19 16.75 -29.47
N MET A 322 -9.50 16.99 -28.36
CA MET A 322 -8.04 17.15 -28.39
C MET A 322 -7.35 15.82 -28.61
N TYR A 323 -7.76 14.77 -27.90
CA TYR A 323 -7.19 13.43 -28.06
C TYR A 323 -7.50 12.83 -29.45
N LYS A 324 -8.69 13.09 -30.01
CA LYS A 324 -9.02 12.74 -31.40
C LYS A 324 -8.07 13.39 -32.41
N ARG A 325 -7.65 14.64 -32.19
CA ARG A 325 -6.67 15.33 -33.05
C ARG A 325 -5.24 14.78 -32.93
N LEU A 326 -4.95 14.06 -31.85
CA LEU A 326 -3.66 13.41 -31.62
C LEU A 326 -3.69 11.93 -32.00
N ASP A 327 -4.74 11.48 -32.71
CA ASP A 327 -4.96 10.08 -33.08
C ASP A 327 -4.85 9.12 -31.89
N PHE A 328 -5.32 9.55 -30.71
CA PHE A 328 -5.29 8.73 -29.51
C PHE A 328 -6.18 7.50 -29.65
N THR A 329 -5.59 6.33 -29.36
CA THR A 329 -6.31 5.06 -29.24
C THR A 329 -5.95 4.38 -27.92
N PRO A 330 -6.91 3.89 -27.12
CA PRO A 330 -6.60 3.20 -25.86
C PRO A 330 -5.73 1.97 -26.09
N VAL A 331 -4.60 1.89 -25.39
CA VAL A 331 -3.80 0.67 -25.30
C VAL A 331 -4.52 -0.35 -24.41
N THR A 332 -4.48 -1.63 -24.76
CA THR A 332 -5.17 -2.71 -24.03
C THR A 332 -4.33 -3.97 -23.93
N GLN A 333 -4.62 -4.80 -22.93
CA GLN A 333 -4.11 -6.18 -22.80
C GLN A 333 -5.26 -7.18 -22.96
N THR A 334 -5.03 -8.47 -22.75
CA THR A 334 -6.06 -9.51 -22.96
C THR A 334 -6.27 -10.47 -21.81
N GLN A 335 -5.33 -10.57 -20.85
CA GLN A 335 -5.35 -11.67 -19.88
C GLN A 335 -6.07 -11.33 -18.57
N SER A 336 -6.34 -10.06 -18.29
CA SER A 336 -7.03 -9.60 -17.07
C SER A 336 -6.33 -10.01 -15.76
N ASP A 337 -5.08 -10.47 -15.82
CA ASP A 337 -4.28 -10.94 -14.68
C ASP A 337 -3.29 -9.87 -14.19
N CYS A 338 -2.51 -10.19 -13.14
CA CYS A 338 -1.54 -9.25 -12.58
C CYS A 338 -0.50 -8.79 -13.62
N ARG A 339 -0.08 -9.67 -14.54
CA ARG A 339 0.86 -9.32 -15.62
C ARG A 339 0.23 -8.33 -16.59
N ALA A 340 -1.01 -8.58 -16.98
CA ALA A 340 -1.76 -7.67 -17.85
C ALA A 340 -1.92 -6.29 -17.20
N ARG A 341 -2.29 -6.22 -15.92
CA ARG A 341 -2.40 -4.92 -15.22
C ARG A 341 -1.06 -4.18 -15.13
N LEU A 342 0.03 -4.88 -14.85
CA LEU A 342 1.37 -4.29 -14.86
C LEU A 342 1.77 -3.77 -16.27
N ALA A 343 1.53 -4.57 -17.31
CA ALA A 343 1.81 -4.18 -18.69
C ALA A 343 0.98 -2.96 -19.10
N GLN A 344 -0.29 -2.92 -18.70
CA GLN A 344 -1.19 -1.81 -18.93
C GLN A 344 -0.65 -0.51 -18.33
N TRP A 345 -0.14 -0.53 -17.10
CA TRP A 345 0.49 0.66 -16.49
C TRP A 345 1.73 1.14 -17.25
N PHE A 346 2.59 0.22 -17.71
CA PHE A 346 3.74 0.60 -18.52
C PHE A 346 3.32 1.22 -19.86
N ASP A 347 2.35 0.61 -20.56
CA ASP A 347 1.87 1.07 -21.86
C ASP A 347 1.18 2.43 -21.76
N GLU A 348 0.31 2.62 -20.77
CA GLU A 348 -0.35 3.91 -20.54
C GLU A 348 0.63 5.01 -20.14
N ALA A 349 1.65 4.71 -19.32
CA ALA A 349 2.66 5.70 -18.94
C ALA A 349 3.52 6.13 -20.14
N GLU A 350 3.90 5.18 -21.01
CA GLU A 350 4.65 5.49 -22.24
C GLU A 350 3.79 6.27 -23.24
N GLN A 351 2.53 5.88 -23.44
CA GLN A 351 1.58 6.59 -24.30
C GLN A 351 1.34 8.02 -23.80
N ALA A 352 1.15 8.21 -22.49
CA ALA A 352 0.95 9.52 -21.89
C ALA A 352 2.12 10.47 -22.20
N LEU A 353 3.36 10.03 -22.02
CA LEU A 353 4.54 10.84 -22.35
C LEU A 353 4.72 11.08 -23.86
N ALA A 354 4.28 10.14 -24.70
CA ALA A 354 4.26 10.33 -26.15
C ALA A 354 3.26 11.42 -26.55
N LEU A 355 2.06 11.46 -25.95
CA LEU A 355 1.07 12.52 -26.17
C LEU A 355 1.62 13.90 -25.76
N VAL A 356 2.32 13.98 -24.62
CA VAL A 356 2.97 15.23 -24.18
C VAL A 356 4.02 15.70 -25.18
N SER A 357 4.78 14.78 -25.76
CA SER A 357 5.82 15.09 -26.75
C SER A 357 5.22 15.48 -28.11
N ALA A 358 4.09 14.89 -28.49
CA ALA A 358 3.39 15.19 -29.73
C ALA A 358 2.71 16.58 -29.70
N ALA A 359 2.24 17.02 -28.53
CA ALA A 359 1.53 18.29 -28.39
C ALA A 359 1.83 18.98 -27.04
N PRO A 360 3.04 19.57 -26.88
CA PRO A 360 3.47 20.15 -25.60
C PRO A 360 2.62 21.33 -25.14
N ASP A 361 2.09 22.10 -26.09
CA ASP A 361 1.28 23.31 -25.84
C ASP A 361 -0.23 23.05 -25.96
N ALA A 362 -0.64 21.78 -26.08
CA ALA A 362 -2.06 21.45 -26.17
C ALA A 362 -2.79 21.75 -24.85
N MET A 363 -3.98 22.34 -24.99
CA MET A 363 -4.87 22.68 -23.89
C MET A 363 -6.14 21.84 -23.95
N ILE A 364 -6.57 21.32 -22.81
CA ILE A 364 -7.85 20.66 -22.63
C ILE A 364 -8.83 21.68 -22.07
N GLY A 365 -9.96 21.85 -22.77
CA GLY A 365 -11.00 22.79 -22.39
C GLY A 365 -11.64 22.44 -21.04
N GLN A 366 -12.09 23.48 -20.34
CA GLN A 366 -12.88 23.32 -19.12
C GLN A 366 -14.10 22.41 -19.34
N GLY A 367 -14.38 21.56 -18.36
CA GLY A 367 -15.49 20.60 -18.36
C GLY A 367 -15.33 19.43 -19.33
N ALA A 368 -14.19 19.34 -20.03
CA ALA A 368 -13.94 18.24 -20.95
C ALA A 368 -13.80 16.91 -20.21
N LEU A 369 -14.46 15.87 -20.72
CA LEU A 369 -14.30 14.51 -20.22
C LEU A 369 -12.88 14.03 -20.52
N VAL A 370 -12.16 13.67 -19.46
CA VAL A 370 -10.84 13.06 -19.50
C VAL A 370 -10.79 12.04 -18.38
N GLU A 371 -10.60 10.76 -18.72
CA GLU A 371 -10.53 9.71 -17.71
C GLU A 371 -9.27 9.90 -16.85
N ALA A 372 -9.40 9.82 -15.53
CA ALA A 372 -8.25 9.84 -14.62
C ALA A 372 -7.39 8.57 -14.76
N PRO A 373 -6.13 8.54 -14.25
CA PRO A 373 -5.30 7.33 -14.25
C PRO A 373 -5.90 6.18 -13.43
N TRP A 374 -6.86 6.49 -12.56
CA TRP A 374 -7.77 5.55 -11.92
C TRP A 374 -9.19 5.75 -12.48
N ALA A 375 -10.04 4.74 -12.40
CA ALA A 375 -11.44 4.93 -12.77
C ALA A 375 -12.19 5.76 -11.70
N LEU A 376 -12.93 6.78 -12.13
CA LEU A 376 -13.86 7.54 -11.29
C LEU A 376 -15.25 6.88 -11.36
N ARG A 377 -15.42 5.75 -10.67
CA ARG A 377 -16.71 5.03 -10.57
C ARG A 377 -17.16 4.94 -9.12
N ALA A 378 -18.47 4.86 -8.92
CA ALA A 378 -19.03 4.52 -7.61
C ALA A 378 -18.49 3.15 -7.15
N PRO A 379 -18.29 2.92 -5.84
CA PRO A 379 -17.92 1.60 -5.36
C PRO A 379 -18.99 0.57 -5.77
N PRO A 380 -18.61 -0.65 -6.18
CA PRO A 380 -19.54 -1.76 -6.33
C PRO A 380 -20.36 -1.97 -5.06
N VAL A 381 -21.57 -2.49 -5.25
CA VAL A 381 -22.53 -2.78 -4.17
C VAL A 381 -22.06 -3.97 -3.32
N ASP A 382 -21.27 -4.87 -3.92
CA ASP A 382 -20.80 -6.12 -3.30
C ASP A 382 -19.29 -6.06 -2.96
N TYR A 383 -18.88 -6.76 -1.90
CA TYR A 383 -17.47 -6.92 -1.49
C TYR A 383 -16.74 -7.84 -2.49
N ARG A 384 -16.02 -7.26 -3.45
CA ARG A 384 -15.27 -8.03 -4.46
C ARG A 384 -13.83 -8.35 -4.06
N LEU A 385 -13.30 -7.65 -3.05
CA LEU A 385 -11.89 -7.80 -2.65
C LEU A 385 -11.60 -9.20 -2.11
N THR A 386 -12.46 -9.68 -1.21
CA THR A 386 -12.29 -10.95 -0.51
C THR A 386 -12.64 -12.15 -1.39
N GLU A 387 -13.40 -11.98 -2.47
CA GLU A 387 -13.66 -13.03 -3.46
C GLU A 387 -12.41 -13.46 -4.23
N LEU A 388 -11.39 -12.59 -4.32
CA LEU A 388 -10.16 -12.86 -5.06
C LEU A 388 -9.08 -13.58 -4.23
N LEU A 389 -9.28 -13.74 -2.91
CA LEU A 389 -8.22 -14.20 -2.00
C LEU A 389 -8.23 -15.71 -1.70
N PRO A 390 -9.37 -16.39 -1.52
CA PRO A 390 -9.41 -17.81 -1.25
C PRO A 390 -8.67 -18.65 -2.29
N GLY A 391 -7.87 -19.61 -1.81
CA GLY A 391 -7.04 -20.49 -2.64
C GLY A 391 -5.69 -19.90 -3.06
N LEU A 392 -5.42 -18.62 -2.79
CA LEU A 392 -4.10 -18.02 -2.98
C LEU A 392 -3.19 -18.29 -1.77
N GLU A 393 -1.90 -18.42 -2.03
CA GLU A 393 -0.89 -18.26 -0.98
C GLU A 393 -0.83 -16.80 -0.53
N TRP A 394 -0.37 -16.57 0.70
CA TRP A 394 -0.23 -15.20 1.23
C TRP A 394 0.61 -14.29 0.32
N SER A 395 1.69 -14.82 -0.27
CA SER A 395 2.55 -14.07 -1.18
C SER A 395 1.82 -13.69 -2.47
N GLU A 396 1.02 -14.60 -3.01
CA GLU A 396 0.18 -14.39 -4.20
C GLU A 396 -0.90 -13.36 -3.94
N ALA A 397 -1.58 -13.43 -2.79
CA ALA A 397 -2.57 -12.45 -2.38
C ALA A 397 -2.00 -11.03 -2.31
N LEU A 398 -0.80 -10.84 -1.74
CA LEU A 398 -0.15 -9.54 -1.73
C LEU A 398 0.13 -9.01 -3.15
N LEU A 399 0.54 -9.88 -4.09
CA LEU A 399 0.74 -9.52 -5.49
C LEU A 399 -0.57 -9.12 -6.18
N VAL A 400 -1.65 -9.88 -5.95
CA VAL A 400 -2.98 -9.58 -6.48
C VAL A 400 -3.47 -8.23 -5.98
N LEU A 401 -3.44 -7.99 -4.67
CA LEU A 401 -3.85 -6.72 -4.08
C LEU A 401 -3.03 -5.54 -4.64
N ASN A 402 -1.71 -5.68 -4.73
CA ASN A 402 -0.83 -4.60 -5.21
C ASN A 402 -0.85 -4.41 -6.74
N SER A 403 -1.48 -5.32 -7.49
CA SER A 403 -1.72 -5.19 -8.93
C SER A 403 -2.92 -4.29 -9.27
N PHE A 404 -3.68 -3.84 -8.27
CA PHE A 404 -4.71 -2.82 -8.40
C PHE A 404 -4.23 -1.49 -7.84
N ASP A 405 -4.62 -0.36 -8.44
CA ASP A 405 -4.39 0.94 -7.82
C ASP A 405 -5.22 1.10 -6.53
N SER A 406 -4.83 2.02 -5.66
CA SER A 406 -5.51 2.20 -4.37
C SER A 406 -7.00 2.55 -4.52
N ALA A 407 -7.38 3.27 -5.58
CA ALA A 407 -8.77 3.63 -5.81
C ALA A 407 -9.59 2.40 -6.24
N ALA A 408 -9.03 1.52 -7.06
CA ALA A 408 -9.65 0.23 -7.40
C ALA A 408 -9.86 -0.64 -6.16
N LEU A 409 -8.88 -0.73 -5.27
CA LEU A 409 -9.01 -1.49 -4.01
C LEU A 409 -10.09 -0.91 -3.09
N CYS A 410 -10.19 0.43 -3.01
CA CYS A 410 -11.26 1.12 -2.26
C CYS A 410 -12.64 0.97 -2.89
N ARG A 411 -12.73 0.57 -4.16
CA ARG A 411 -14.00 0.18 -4.78
C ARG A 411 -14.32 -1.27 -4.41
N MET A 412 -13.34 -2.17 -4.47
CA MET A 412 -13.55 -3.60 -4.18
C MET A 412 -13.93 -3.91 -2.73
N ALA A 413 -13.58 -3.05 -1.79
CA ALA A 413 -14.09 -3.07 -0.41
C ALA A 413 -14.98 -1.83 -0.24
N PRO A 414 -16.26 -1.96 0.15
CA PRO A 414 -17.15 -0.82 0.30
C PRO A 414 -16.55 0.18 1.28
N LEU A 415 -16.63 1.45 0.91
CA LEU A 415 -16.21 2.55 1.77
C LEU A 415 -17.06 2.58 3.05
N GLU A 416 -16.50 3.12 4.13
CA GLU A 416 -17.27 3.47 5.33
C GLU A 416 -18.58 4.15 4.92
N ALA A 417 -19.70 3.65 5.46
CA ALA A 417 -20.91 4.45 5.46
C ALA A 417 -20.57 5.77 6.19
N PRO A 418 -20.92 6.93 5.62
CA PRO A 418 -20.52 8.23 6.13
C PRO A 418 -21.03 8.52 7.54
#